data_AF-A0A2N3BYX5-F1
#
_entry.id   AF-A0A2N3BYX5-F1
#
_cell.length_a   1.000
_cell.length_b   1.000
_cell.length_c   1.000
_cell.angle_alpha   90.00
_cell.angle_beta   90.00
_cell.angle_gamma   90.00
#
_symmetry.space_group_name_H-M   'P 1'
#
loop_
_entity.id
_entity.type
_entity.pdbx_description
1 polymer ?
#
loop_
_entity_poly.entity_id
_entity_poly.type
_entity_poly.pdbx_seq_one_letter_code
_entity_poly.pdbx_strand_id
1 'polypeptide(L)'
;MAARAILALAGAAPMASAAEAAAIKIYSPKIEQGEIEVEYQGYRTFDSDSAKDNEQVHKIGLGYSITDWWAVEVKGSWKRDPGGSTDFDATEFETRFEFVE
;
A
#
# COMPACT_ATOMS: atom_id res chain seq x y z
N MET A 1 12.96 15.15 53.29
CA MET A 1 13.58 15.29 51.96
C MET A 1 12.68 14.59 50.97
N ALA A 2 12.03 15.32 50.06
CA ALA A 2 11.22 14.73 48.98
C ALA A 2 11.96 14.98 47.67
N ALA A 3 12.45 13.91 47.04
CA ALA A 3 13.07 13.98 45.73
C ALA A 3 11.98 14.13 44.67
N ARG A 4 12.01 15.24 43.92
CA ARG A 4 11.11 15.50 42.79
C ARG A 4 11.68 14.84 41.54
N ALA A 5 11.00 13.83 41.02
CA ALA A 5 11.27 13.30 39.69
C ALA A 5 10.74 14.29 38.65
N ILE A 6 11.61 14.80 37.78
CA ILE A 6 11.22 15.60 36.62
C ILE A 6 11.04 14.63 35.45
N LEU A 7 9.80 14.46 35.00
CA LEU A 7 9.46 13.71 33.80
C LEU A 7 9.68 14.64 32.60
N ALA A 8 10.70 14.36 31.77
CA ALA A 8 10.89 15.05 30.51
C ALA A 8 9.97 14.42 29.45
N LEU A 9 8.94 15.16 29.02
CA LEU A 9 8.09 14.79 27.90
C LEU A 9 8.81 15.20 26.61
N ALA A 10 9.50 14.26 25.96
CA ALA A 10 10.06 14.48 24.63
C ALA A 10 8.91 14.57 23.62
N GLY A 11 8.69 15.76 23.05
CA GLY A 11 7.66 15.99 22.04
C GLY A 11 7.95 15.19 20.77
N ALA A 12 7.07 14.26 20.43
CA ALA A 12 7.05 13.64 19.11
C ALA A 12 6.57 14.70 18.10
N ALA A 13 7.48 15.21 17.28
CA ALA A 13 7.09 15.98 16.11
C ALA A 13 6.31 15.06 15.17
N PRO A 14 5.12 15.45 14.66
CA PRO A 14 4.45 14.67 13.64
C PRO A 14 5.33 14.69 12.39
N MET A 15 5.87 13.54 12.01
CA MET A 15 6.46 13.38 10.68
C MET A 15 5.33 13.64 9.69
N ALA A 16 5.45 14.72 8.92
CA ALA A 16 4.54 14.98 7.81
C ALA A 16 4.69 13.80 6.84
N SER A 17 3.69 12.91 6.83
CA SER A 17 3.58 11.91 5.79
C SER A 17 3.48 12.65 4.46
N ALA A 18 4.33 12.31 3.50
CA ALA A 18 4.08 12.68 2.12
C ALA A 18 2.66 12.18 1.76
N ALA A 19 1.91 12.97 1.01
CA ALA A 19 0.64 12.52 0.45
C ALA A 19 0.96 11.44 -0.58
N GLU A 20 0.89 10.17 -0.16
CA GLU A 20 1.03 9.05 -1.07
C GLU A 20 -0.16 9.09 -2.04
N ALA A 21 0.13 9.17 -3.34
CA ALA A 21 -0.87 8.98 -4.37
C ALA A 21 -1.30 7.50 -4.38
N ALA A 22 -2.01 7.07 -3.33
CA ALA A 22 -2.48 5.71 -3.20
C ALA A 22 -3.58 5.48 -4.24
N ALA A 23 -3.37 4.51 -5.13
CA ALA A 23 -4.43 3.99 -5.96
C ALA A 23 -5.50 3.36 -5.04
N ILE A 24 -6.71 3.92 -5.06
CA ILE A 24 -7.85 3.33 -4.36
C ILE A 24 -8.36 2.19 -5.25
N LYS A 25 -8.14 0.95 -4.83
CA LYS A 25 -8.76 -0.23 -5.47
C LYS A 25 -10.21 -0.36 -5.00
N ILE A 26 -11.12 -0.50 -5.95
CA ILE A 26 -12.53 -0.79 -5.70
C ILE A 26 -12.79 -2.21 -6.19
N TYR A 27 -13.22 -3.08 -5.29
CA TYR A 27 -13.47 -4.48 -5.59
C TYR A 27 -14.91 -4.69 -6.05
N SER A 28 -15.11 -5.70 -6.91
CA SER A 28 -16.44 -6.31 -7.08
C SER A 28 -16.91 -6.85 -5.72
N PRO A 29 -18.16 -6.60 -5.32
CA PRO A 29 -18.73 -7.24 -4.13
C PRO A 29 -18.90 -8.76 -4.32
N LYS A 30 -18.99 -9.23 -5.57
CA LYS A 30 -19.21 -10.63 -5.93
C LYS A 30 -17.89 -11.38 -6.15
N ILE A 31 -17.79 -12.59 -5.60
CA ILE A 31 -16.69 -13.55 -5.72
C ILE A 31 -17.20 -14.79 -6.48
N GLU A 32 -16.50 -15.19 -7.54
CA GLU A 32 -16.81 -16.41 -8.28
C GLU A 32 -15.72 -17.46 -8.05
N GLN A 33 -16.11 -18.66 -7.59
CA GLN A 33 -15.17 -19.73 -7.30
C GLN A 33 -14.33 -20.08 -8.53
N GLY A 34 -13.01 -20.20 -8.35
CA GLY A 34 -12.08 -20.57 -9.40
C GLY A 34 -11.62 -19.40 -10.27
N GLU A 35 -12.11 -18.19 -10.03
CA GLU A 35 -11.61 -16.99 -10.71
C GLU A 35 -10.14 -16.72 -10.35
N ILE A 36 -9.35 -16.39 -11.37
CA ILE A 36 -7.95 -15.96 -11.25
C ILE A 36 -7.89 -14.48 -11.59
N GLU A 37 -7.31 -13.69 -10.69
CA GLU A 37 -7.09 -12.26 -10.87
C GLU A 37 -5.59 -12.00 -11.09
N VAL A 38 -5.26 -11.21 -12.11
CA VAL A 38 -3.91 -10.65 -12.30
C VAL A 38 -4.06 -9.15 -12.38
N GLU A 39 -3.42 -8.45 -11.45
CA GLU A 39 -3.56 -7.00 -11.35
C GLU A 39 -2.19 -6.31 -11.41
N TYR A 40 -2.17 -5.16 -12.07
CA TYR A 40 -1.08 -4.20 -11.98
C TYR A 40 -1.65 -2.84 -11.56
N GLN A 41 -1.12 -2.28 -10.47
CA GLN A 41 -1.41 -0.93 -10.04
C GLN A 41 -0.12 -0.14 -10.01
N GLY A 42 -0.12 1.07 -10.54
CA GLY A 42 1.04 1.94 -10.42
C GLY A 42 0.73 3.39 -10.68
N TYR A 43 1.63 4.24 -10.21
CA TYR A 43 1.61 5.66 -10.52
C TYR A 43 3.00 6.16 -10.85
N ARG A 44 3.03 7.32 -11.49
CA ARG A 44 4.22 8.11 -11.71
C ARG A 44 3.88 9.59 -11.52
N THR A 45 4.69 10.30 -10.75
CA THR A 45 4.55 11.76 -10.62
C THR A 45 5.16 12.47 -11.83
N PHE A 46 4.57 13.61 -12.17
CA PHE A 46 5.05 14.53 -13.19
C PHE A 46 5.05 15.94 -12.61
N ASP A 47 6.23 16.47 -12.28
CA ASP A 47 6.40 17.78 -11.65
C ASP A 47 7.58 18.55 -12.26
N SER A 48 7.55 19.87 -12.19
CA SER A 48 8.68 20.72 -12.56
C SER A 48 9.81 20.73 -11.53
N ASP A 49 9.47 20.44 -10.27
CA ASP A 49 10.43 20.29 -9.18
C ASP A 49 11.07 18.89 -9.25
N SER A 50 12.36 18.83 -9.58
CA SER A 50 13.10 17.58 -9.72
C SER A 50 13.13 16.73 -8.45
N ALA A 51 12.91 17.34 -7.28
CA ALA A 51 12.82 16.61 -6.02
C ALA A 51 11.50 15.86 -5.84
N LYS A 52 10.52 16.07 -6.74
CA LYS A 52 9.18 15.46 -6.71
C LYS A 52 8.82 14.75 -8.00
N ASP A 53 9.53 15.07 -9.09
CA ASP A 53 9.30 14.47 -10.39
C ASP A 53 9.73 13.00 -10.44
N ASN A 54 9.01 12.19 -11.21
CA ASN A 54 9.37 10.81 -11.53
C ASN A 54 9.48 9.87 -10.30
N GLU A 55 8.78 10.16 -9.21
CA GLU A 55 8.46 9.18 -8.17
C GLU A 55 7.52 8.13 -8.76
N GLN A 56 7.72 6.86 -8.43
CA GLN A 56 6.90 5.77 -8.95
C GLN A 56 6.61 4.71 -7.89
N VAL A 57 5.45 4.10 -8.03
CA VAL A 57 5.09 2.86 -7.33
C VAL A 57 4.53 1.87 -8.34
N HIS A 58 4.93 0.62 -8.20
CA HIS A 58 4.44 -0.50 -8.99
C HIS A 58 4.02 -1.62 -8.06
N LYS A 59 2.78 -2.09 -8.19
CA LYS A 59 2.25 -3.25 -7.49
C LYS A 59 1.78 -4.27 -8.50
N ILE A 60 2.20 -5.51 -8.33
CA ILE A 60 1.76 -6.64 -9.16
C ILE A 60 1.12 -7.67 -8.24
N GLY A 61 -0.14 -8.01 -8.51
CA GLY A 61 -0.96 -8.92 -7.72
C GLY A 61 -1.37 -10.17 -8.49
N LEU A 62 -1.41 -11.29 -7.76
CA LEU A 62 -2.01 -12.54 -8.21
C LEU A 62 -3.05 -12.98 -7.17
N GLY A 63 -4.29 -13.10 -7.62
CA GLY A 63 -5.45 -13.47 -6.82
C GLY A 63 -6.10 -14.77 -7.27
N TYR A 64 -6.72 -15.46 -6.32
CA TYR A 64 -7.52 -16.66 -6.59
C TYR A 64 -8.73 -16.75 -5.65
N SER A 65 -9.89 -17.01 -6.22
CA SER A 65 -11.14 -17.25 -5.50
C SER A 65 -11.26 -18.73 -5.14
N ILE A 66 -11.01 -19.04 -3.86
CA ILE A 66 -10.99 -20.43 -3.35
C ILE A 66 -12.40 -21.01 -3.30
N THR A 67 -13.37 -20.20 -2.86
CA THR A 67 -14.80 -20.51 -2.86
C THR A 67 -15.58 -19.39 -3.54
N ASP A 68 -16.89 -19.53 -3.58
CA ASP A 68 -17.88 -18.53 -4.03
C ASP A 68 -18.09 -17.36 -3.04
N TRP A 69 -17.32 -17.32 -1.95
CA TRP A 69 -17.40 -16.23 -0.96
C TRP A 69 -16.05 -15.87 -0.33
N TRP A 70 -14.96 -16.53 -0.73
CA TRP A 70 -13.62 -16.31 -0.19
C TRP A 70 -12.56 -16.30 -1.28
N ALA A 71 -11.80 -15.20 -1.32
CA ALA A 71 -10.68 -15.02 -2.22
C ALA A 71 -9.42 -14.56 -1.45
N VAL A 72 -8.27 -14.88 -2.01
CA VAL A 72 -6.95 -14.44 -1.50
C VAL A 72 -6.15 -13.80 -2.62
N GLU A 73 -5.28 -12.86 -2.27
CA GLU A 73 -4.37 -12.20 -3.20
C GLU A 73 -3.00 -12.00 -2.56
N VAL A 74 -1.94 -12.21 -3.34
CA VAL A 74 -0.57 -11.83 -2.97
C VAL A 74 -0.06 -10.78 -3.95
N LYS A 75 0.54 -9.71 -3.41
CA LYS A 75 1.05 -8.58 -4.17
C LYS A 75 2.51 -8.32 -3.83
N GLY A 76 3.32 -8.04 -4.85
CA GLY A 76 4.65 -7.42 -4.68
C GLY A 76 4.58 -5.94 -5.00
N SER A 77 5.32 -5.11 -4.24
CA SER A 77 5.41 -3.66 -4.41
C SER A 77 6.87 -3.25 -4.68
N TRP A 78 7.05 -2.33 -5.62
CA TRP A 78 8.33 -1.68 -5.93
C TRP A 78 8.14 -0.17 -5.93
N LYS A 79 9.13 0.54 -5.40
CA LYS A 79 9.12 2.00 -5.29
C LYS A 79 10.35 2.60 -5.95
N ARG A 80 10.19 3.83 -6.42
CA ARG A 80 11.26 4.66 -6.97
C ARG A 80 11.11 6.07 -6.43
N ASP A 81 12.12 6.54 -5.72
CA ASP A 81 12.23 7.94 -5.34
C ASP A 81 12.69 8.81 -6.53
N PRO A 82 12.35 10.12 -6.54
CA PRO A 82 12.88 11.07 -7.53
C PRO A 82 14.40 10.98 -7.69
N GLY A 83 14.85 10.78 -8.93
CA GLY A 83 16.28 10.61 -9.26
C GLY A 83 16.93 9.28 -8.85
N GLY A 84 16.22 8.39 -8.16
CA GLY A 84 16.75 7.13 -7.63
C GLY A 84 16.72 5.93 -8.59
N SER A 85 16.74 4.73 -8.05
CA SER A 85 16.45 3.45 -8.72
C SER A 85 15.06 2.93 -8.31
N THR A 86 14.57 1.94 -9.04
CA THR A 86 13.38 1.19 -8.62
C THR A 86 13.82 0.01 -7.77
N ASP A 87 13.31 -0.06 -6.55
CA ASP A 87 13.69 -1.05 -5.55
C ASP A 87 12.45 -1.77 -5.02
N PHE A 88 12.64 -3.02 -4.59
CA PHE A 88 11.56 -3.78 -3.95
C PHE A 88 11.24 -3.18 -2.58
N ASP A 89 9.95 -2.98 -2.31
CA ASP A 89 9.46 -2.30 -1.11
C ASP A 89 8.79 -3.30 -0.15
N ALA A 90 7.79 -4.04 -0.63
CA ALA A 90 6.94 -4.85 0.23
C ALA A 90 6.26 -6.03 -0.48
N THR A 91 5.91 -7.04 0.32
CA THR A 91 4.92 -8.06 -0.04
C THR A 91 3.65 -7.82 0.76
N GLU A 92 2.51 -7.85 0.09
CA GLU A 92 1.18 -7.71 0.70
C GLU A 92 0.39 -9.01 0.49
N PHE A 93 -0.27 -9.49 1.54
CA PHE A 93 -1.19 -10.63 1.49
C PHE A 93 -2.57 -10.16 1.91
N GLU A 94 -3.57 -10.42 1.09
CA GLU A 94 -4.94 -9.95 1.26
C GLU A 94 -5.92 -11.12 1.23
N THR A 95 -6.97 -11.01 2.05
CA THR A 95 -8.11 -11.93 2.05
C THR A 95 -9.40 -11.13 1.91
N ARG A 96 -10.31 -11.61 1.06
CA ARG A 96 -11.62 -10.99 0.83
C ARG A 96 -12.73 -11.99 1.11
N PHE A 97 -13.81 -11.50 1.71
CA PHE A 97 -14.99 -12.29 2.04
C PHE A 97 -16.25 -11.60 1.53
N GLU A 98 -17.12 -12.35 0.87
CA GLU A 98 -18.48 -11.95 0.52
C GLU A 98 -19.44 -12.50 1.58
N PHE A 99 -20.22 -11.62 2.22
CA PHE A 99 -21.12 -12.03 3.30
C PHE A 99 -22.59 -12.11 2.87
N VAL A 100 -22.94 -11.45 1.77
CA VAL A 100 -24.31 -11.33 1.25
C VAL A 100 -24.27 -11.32 -0.26
N GLU A 101 -25.29 -11.92 -0.88
CA GLU A 101 -25.50 -11.96 -2.34
C GLU A 101 -26.28 -10.73 -2.84
#